data_AF-A0A1Y2Q5K2-F1
#
_entry.id   AF-A0A1Y2Q5K2-F1
#
_cell.length_a   1.000
_cell.length_b   1.000
_cell.length_c   1.000
_cell.angle_alpha   90.00
_cell.angle_beta   90.00
_cell.angle_gamma   90.00
#
_symmetry.space_group_name_H-M   'P 1'
#
loop_
_entity.id
_entity.type
_entity.pdbx_description
1 polymer ?
#
loop_
_entity_poly.entity_id
_entity_poly.type
_entity_poly.pdbx_seq_one_letter_code
_entity_poly.pdbx_strand_id
1 'polypeptide(L)' 'MIENFVSGSDTSIESANEIEVALDDQFPSDDYLQQTVEMLAMYRPEGGEFLFDTLAIKERLIETAAYLDDCV' A
#
# COMPACT_ATOMS: atom_id res chain seq x y z
N MET A 1 4.97 -6.73 -6.94
CA MET A 1 5.29 -5.94 -5.72
C MET A 1 4.11 -5.95 -4.76
N ILE A 2 2.97 -5.39 -5.14
CA ILE A 2 1.71 -5.49 -4.35
C ILE A 2 1.35 -6.95 -4.04
N GLU A 3 1.43 -7.86 -5.01
CA GLU A 3 1.16 -9.29 -4.81
C GLU A 3 2.07 -9.96 -3.76
N ASN A 4 3.33 -9.54 -3.65
CA ASN A 4 4.27 -10.08 -2.67
C ASN A 4 3.89 -9.63 -1.25
N PHE A 5 3.48 -8.36 -1.11
CA PHE A 5 2.99 -7.82 0.15
C PHE A 5 1.66 -8.47 0.56
N VAL A 6 0.71 -8.55 -0.37
CA VAL A 6 -0.61 -9.15 -0.15
C VAL A 6 -0.49 -10.64 0.17
N SER A 7 0.40 -11.40 -0.48
CA SER A 7 0.63 -12.80 -0.12
C SER A 7 1.31 -12.98 1.24
N GLY A 8 1.95 -11.93 1.79
CA GLY A 8 2.76 -12.00 3.00
C GLY A 8 4.19 -12.50 2.75
N SER A 9 4.58 -12.63 1.48
CA SER A 9 5.92 -13.07 1.09
C SER A 9 6.98 -12.03 1.43
N ASP A 10 6.62 -10.74 1.33
CA ASP A 10 7.46 -9.62 1.75
C ASP A 10 6.59 -8.47 2.25
N THR A 11 6.55 -8.29 3.58
CA THR A 11 5.83 -7.19 4.26
C THR A 11 6.81 -6.24 4.94
N SER A 12 8.02 -6.13 4.40
CA SER A 12 9.03 -5.21 4.92
C SER A 12 8.62 -3.74 4.70
N ILE A 13 9.22 -2.84 5.49
CA ILE A 13 9.07 -1.39 5.27
C ILE A 13 9.63 -1.00 3.90
N GLU A 14 10.71 -1.66 3.45
CA GLU A 14 11.28 -1.46 2.12
C GLU A 14 10.24 -1.78 1.03
N SER A 15 9.60 -2.96 1.11
CA SER A 15 8.54 -3.30 0.16
C SER A 15 7.35 -2.34 0.21
N ALA A 16 6.98 -1.80 1.37
CA ALA A 16 5.92 -0.79 1.46
C ALA A 16 6.32 0.53 0.77
N ASN A 17 7.53 1.02 1.01
CA ASN A 17 8.06 2.24 0.40
C ASN A 17 8.19 2.12 -1.12
N GLU A 18 8.59 0.95 -1.63
CA GLU A 18 8.65 0.73 -3.07
C GLU A 18 7.26 0.82 -3.72
N ILE A 19 6.22 0.29 -3.06
CA ILE A 19 4.83 0.40 -3.53
C ILE A 19 4.35 1.85 -3.47
N GLU A 20 4.65 2.56 -2.38
CA GLU A 20 4.31 3.97 -2.18
C GLU A 20 4.83 4.82 -3.33
N VAL A 21 6.14 4.74 -3.61
CA VAL A 21 6.79 5.51 -4.68
C VAL A 21 6.22 5.15 -6.04
N ALA A 22 5.96 3.86 -6.30
CA ALA A 22 5.42 3.42 -7.58
C ALA A 22 3.98 3.91 -7.82
N LEU A 23 3.15 4.00 -6.78
CA LEU A 23 1.79 4.53 -6.88
C LEU A 23 1.80 6.05 -7.05
N ASP A 24 2.64 6.75 -6.30
CA ASP A 24 2.75 8.21 -6.38
C ASP A 24 3.24 8.69 -7.76
N ASP A 25 4.26 8.03 -8.31
CA ASP A 25 4.85 8.39 -9.62
C ASP A 25 3.89 8.14 -10.79
N GLN A 26 3.16 7.00 -10.76
CA GLN A 26 2.29 6.61 -11.87
C GLN A 26 0.91 7.26 -11.80
N PHE A 27 0.40 7.52 -10.60
CA PHE A 27 -0.96 8.00 -10.38
C PHE A 27 -1.02 9.23 -9.44
N PRO A 28 -0.30 10.32 -9.75
CA PRO A 28 -0.21 11.49 -8.87
C PRO A 28 -1.52 12.29 -8.73
N SER A 29 -2.52 12.01 -9.57
CA SER A 29 -3.80 12.74 -9.61
C SER A 29 -5.00 11.87 -9.26
N ASP A 30 -4.78 10.61 -8.86
CA ASP A 30 -5.85 9.71 -8.46
C ASP A 30 -6.05 9.78 -6.94
N ASP A 31 -7.14 10.42 -6.51
CA ASP A 31 -7.44 10.65 -5.09
C ASP A 31 -7.53 9.35 -4.27
N TYR A 32 -7.94 8.23 -4.89
CA TYR A 32 -8.03 6.95 -4.20
C TYR A 32 -6.64 6.35 -4.01
N LEU A 33 -5.78 6.39 -5.04
CA LEU A 33 -4.42 5.86 -4.95
C LEU A 33 -3.54 6.73 -4.05
N GLN A 34 -3.76 8.04 -4.02
CA GLN A 34 -3.06 8.96 -3.11
C GLN A 34 -3.40 8.67 -1.63
N GLN A 35 -4.62 8.25 -1.32
CA GLN A 35 -4.93 7.74 0.03
C GLN A 35 -4.17 6.44 0.35
N THR A 36 -3.93 5.57 -0.62
CA THR A 36 -3.08 4.37 -0.41
C THR A 36 -1.64 4.78 -0.09
N VAL A 37 -1.10 5.75 -0.83
CA VAL A 37 0.25 6.32 -0.62
C VAL A 37 0.39 6.86 0.81
N GLU A 38 -0.56 7.67 1.28
CA GLU A 38 -0.55 8.20 2.66
C GLU A 38 -0.56 7.08 3.71
N MET A 39 -1.35 6.02 3.50
CA MET A 39 -1.39 4.88 4.40
C MET A 39 -0.06 4.11 4.42
N LEU A 40 0.55 3.90 3.26
CA LEU A 40 1.87 3.23 3.15
C LEU A 40 2.96 4.03 3.86
N ALA A 41 2.96 5.36 3.76
CA ALA A 41 3.89 6.22 4.48
C ALA A 41 3.73 6.13 6.02
N MET A 42 2.55 5.73 6.50
CA MET A 42 2.25 5.49 7.92
C MET A 42 2.41 4.02 8.34
N TYR A 43 2.96 3.17 7.47
CA TYR A 43 3.14 1.75 7.76
C TYR A 43 4.21 1.49 8.83
N ARG A 44 3.87 0.69 9.83
CA ARG A 44 4.83 0.00 10.69
C ARG A 44 4.41 -1.43 10.96
N PRO A 45 5.26 -2.44 10.70
CA PRO A 45 4.89 -3.85 10.85
C PRO A 45 4.37 -4.24 12.24
N GLU A 46 4.99 -3.72 13.30
CA GLU A 46 4.59 -3.96 14.71
C GLU A 46 3.41 -3.09 15.16
N GLY A 47 2.96 -2.18 14.30
CA GLY A 47 1.90 -1.21 14.59
C GLY A 47 2.31 -0.12 15.58
N GLY A 48 1.32 0.66 15.98
CA GLY A 48 1.38 1.73 16.98
C GLY A 48 0.02 2.38 17.09
N GLU A 49 -0.26 3.14 18.16
CA GLU A 49 -1.59 3.75 18.40
C GLU A 49 -2.09 4.62 17.23
N PHE A 50 -1.18 5.07 16.36
CA PHE A 50 -1.43 5.95 15.21
C PHE A 50 -0.83 5.43 13.89
N LEU A 51 -0.38 4.17 13.82
CA LEU A 51 0.31 3.62 12.65
C LEU A 51 -0.40 2.37 12.14
N PHE A 52 -0.42 2.20 10.82
CA PHE A 52 -1.02 1.02 10.21
C PHE A 52 -0.08 -0.17 10.34
N ASP A 53 -0.64 -1.28 10.81
CA ASP A 53 0.08 -2.55 10.88
C ASP A 53 0.04 -3.31 9.55
N THR A 54 0.65 -4.50 9.55
CA THR A 54 0.75 -5.34 8.35
C THR A 54 -0.63 -5.75 7.82
N LEU A 55 -1.60 -5.98 8.70
CA LEU A 55 -2.93 -6.43 8.30
C LEU A 55 -3.69 -5.28 7.63
N ALA A 56 -3.66 -4.10 8.24
CA ALA A 56 -4.33 -2.92 7.68
C ALA A 56 -3.78 -2.53 6.30
N ILE A 57 -2.46 -2.53 6.12
CA ILE A 57 -1.86 -2.23 4.81
C ILE A 57 -2.16 -3.33 3.80
N LYS A 58 -2.15 -4.61 4.22
CA LYS A 58 -2.50 -5.72 3.34
C LYS A 58 -3.95 -5.62 2.83
N GLU A 59 -4.90 -5.32 3.70
CA GLU A 59 -6.30 -5.08 3.30
C GLU A 59 -6.40 -3.92 2.30
N ARG A 60 -5.75 -2.79 2.61
CA ARG A 60 -5.73 -1.64 1.71
C ARG A 60 -5.15 -1.95 0.33
N LEU A 61 -4.09 -2.76 0.28
CA LEU A 61 -3.44 -3.16 -0.97
C LEU A 61 -4.25 -4.16 -1.79
N ILE A 62 -5.08 -5.00 -1.15
CA ILE A 62 -6.05 -5.86 -1.86
C ILE A 62 -7.08 -4.99 -2.60
N GLU A 63 -7.64 -4.00 -1.90
CA GLU A 63 -8.61 -3.08 -2.52
C GLU A 63 -7.96 -2.23 -3.62
N THR A 64 -6.72 -1.79 -3.39
CA THR A 64 -5.93 -1.04 -4.38
C THR A 64 -5.69 -1.85 -5.66
N ALA A 65 -5.36 -3.14 -5.53
CA ALA A 65 -5.18 -4.02 -6.69
C ALA A 65 -6.49 -4.18 -7.49
N ALA A 66 -7.62 -4.39 -6.80
CA ALA A 66 -8.92 -4.49 -7.45
C ALA A 66 -9.32 -3.18 -8.16
N TYR A 67 -9.03 -2.03 -7.54
CA TYR A 67 -9.31 -0.72 -8.13
C TYR A 67 -8.52 -0.50 -9.43
N LEU A 68 -7.24 -0.88 -9.46
CA LEU A 68 -6.40 -0.79 -10.65
C LEU A 68 -6.91 -1.69 -11.78
N ASP A 69 -7.36 -2.91 -11.47
CA ASP A 69 -7.92 -3.83 -12.48
C ASP A 69 -9.23 -3.32 -13.11
N ASP A 70 -10.02 -2.54 -12.37
CA ASP A 70 -11.29 -1.98 -12.85
C ASP A 70 -11.11 -0.66 -13.64
N CYS A 71 -10.01 0.06 -13.44
CA CYS A 71 -9.80 1.41 -13.98
C CYS A 71 -8.78 1.50 -15.13
N VAL A 72 -7.95 0.47 -15.35
CA VAL A 72 -6.87 0.44 -16.36
C VAL A 72 -7.22 -0.41 -17.58
#